data_AF-A0AAW0C9F1-F1
#
_entry.id   AF-A0AAW0C9F1-F1
#
_cell.length_a   1.000
_cell.length_b   1.000
_cell.length_c   1.000
_cell.angle_alpha   90.00
_cell.angle_beta   90.00
_cell.angle_gamma   90.00
#
_symmetry.space_group_name_H-M   'P 1'
#
loop_
_entity.id
_entity.type
_entity.pdbx_description
1 polymer ?
#
loop_
_entity_poly.entity_id
_entity_poly.type
_entity_poly.pdbx_seq_one_letter_code
_entity_poly.pdbx_strand_id
1 'polypeptide(L)'
;MIFADLQGTPALVGRKDGLVLFDPMTHTVGGNSGIGDFGLEGINSFIRDHSCGDVCNRLALDEVAPLIFDTSSNEEQEEEQDNSPSPGDADSANGEGEDSVD
;
A
#
# COMPACT_ATOMS: atom_id res chain seq x y z
N MET A 1 -10.42 -0.87 -11.45
CA MET A 1 -9.47 -1.89 -10.97
C MET A 1 -8.29 -1.88 -11.91
N ILE A 2 -7.08 -2.03 -11.39
CA ILE A 2 -5.86 -2.24 -12.18
C ILE A 2 -5.08 -3.45 -11.64
N PHE A 3 -4.28 -4.07 -12.49
CA PHE A 3 -3.25 -5.00 -12.07
C PHE A 3 -1.94 -4.24 -11.91
N ALA A 4 -1.23 -4.51 -10.82
CA ALA A 4 0.04 -3.90 -10.48
C ALA A 4 1.07 -5.00 -10.15
N ASP A 5 2.32 -4.59 -9.97
CA ASP A 5 3.43 -5.47 -9.64
C ASP A 5 3.53 -6.72 -10.54
N LEU A 6 3.40 -6.51 -11.86
CA LEU A 6 3.46 -7.58 -12.84
C LEU A 6 4.89 -8.08 -13.02
N GLN A 7 5.28 -9.03 -12.17
CA GLN A 7 6.56 -9.72 -12.23
C GLN A 7 6.42 -11.06 -12.95
N GLY A 8 7.47 -11.49 -13.63
CA GLY A 8 7.41 -12.76 -14.35
C GLY A 8 8.75 -13.24 -14.89
N THR A 9 8.76 -14.51 -15.28
CA THR A 9 9.92 -15.19 -15.87
C THR A 9 9.66 -15.47 -17.34
N PRO A 10 10.60 -15.16 -18.25
CA PRO A 10 10.50 -15.55 -19.66
C PRO A 10 10.38 -17.07 -19.79
N ALA A 11 9.39 -17.52 -20.55
CA ALA A 11 9.14 -18.94 -20.77
C ALA A 11 8.40 -19.17 -22.09
N LEU A 12 8.43 -20.42 -22.58
CA LEU A 12 7.61 -20.84 -23.71
C LEU A 12 6.16 -21.09 -23.26
N VAL A 13 5.25 -20.20 -23.65
CA VAL A 13 3.81 -20.33 -23.42
C VAL A 13 3.15 -20.78 -24.71
N GLY A 14 2.68 -22.03 -24.76
CA GLY A 14 2.00 -22.56 -25.96
C GLY A 14 2.86 -22.54 -27.23
N ARG A 15 4.17 -22.83 -27.10
CA ARG A 15 5.20 -22.79 -28.17
C ARG A 15 5.55 -21.39 -28.69
N LYS A 16 5.23 -20.34 -27.94
CA LYS A 16 5.66 -18.97 -28.22
C LYS A 16 6.42 -18.41 -27.04
N ASP A 17 7.38 -17.53 -27.30
CA ASP A 17 8.02 -16.78 -26.23
C ASP A 17 6.97 -15.93 -25.52
N GLY A 18 6.95 -16.01 -24.20
CA GLY A 18 6.02 -15.31 -23.35
C GLY A 18 6.60 -15.10 -21.95
N LEU A 19 5.76 -14.60 -21.06
CA LEU A 19 6.10 -14.38 -19.67
C LEU A 19 5.13 -15.17 -18.80
N VAL A 20 5.64 -16.00 -17.89
CA VAL A 20 4.83 -16.60 -16.83
C VAL A 20 4.85 -15.63 -15.66
N LEU A 21 3.73 -14.95 -15.45
CA LEU A 21 3.54 -14.03 -14.34
C LEU A 21 3.34 -14.79 -13.03
N PHE A 22 3.83 -14.23 -11.93
CA PHE A 22 3.60 -14.74 -10.58
C PHE A 22 3.29 -13.58 -9.64
N ASP A 23 2.50 -13.88 -8.61
CA ASP A 23 2.09 -12.95 -7.54
C ASP A 23 1.54 -11.58 -8.01
N PRO A 24 0.54 -11.54 -8.91
CA PRO A 24 0.01 -10.26 -9.36
C PRO A 24 -0.70 -9.52 -8.23
N MET A 25 -0.42 -8.22 -8.10
CA MET A 25 -1.14 -7.33 -7.21
C MET A 25 -2.33 -6.70 -7.96
N THR A 26 -3.37 -6.32 -7.22
CA THR A 26 -4.49 -5.55 -7.78
C THR A 26 -4.81 -4.36 -6.91
N HIS A 27 -5.23 -3.26 -7.54
CA HIS A 27 -5.86 -2.15 -6.84
C HIS A 27 -7.31 -2.01 -7.30
N THR A 28 -8.24 -1.92 -6.36
CA THR A 28 -9.67 -1.77 -6.61
C THR A 28 -10.17 -0.44 -6.09
N VAL A 29 -11.32 0.04 -6.57
CA VAL A 29 -11.88 1.29 -6.01
C VAL A 29 -12.22 1.12 -4.52
N GLY A 30 -12.62 -0.09 -4.10
CA GLY A 30 -13.03 -0.37 -2.73
C GLY A 30 -11.93 -0.91 -1.81
N GLY A 31 -10.67 -0.99 -2.26
CA GLY A 31 -9.57 -1.51 -1.43
C GLY A 31 -9.76 -2.96 -0.97
N ASN A 32 -10.49 -3.78 -1.73
CA ASN A 32 -11.01 -5.07 -1.26
C ASN A 32 -10.46 -6.31 -1.97
N SER A 33 -9.35 -6.21 -2.71
CA SER A 33 -8.72 -7.38 -3.34
C SER A 33 -7.65 -8.08 -2.51
N GLY A 34 -7.24 -7.51 -1.37
CA GLY A 34 -6.28 -8.13 -0.45
C GLY A 34 -5.40 -7.11 0.27
N ILE A 35 -4.40 -7.59 1.03
CA ILE A 35 -3.56 -6.73 1.88
C ILE A 35 -2.68 -5.73 1.11
N GLY A 36 -2.43 -5.99 -0.18
CA GLY A 36 -1.71 -5.09 -1.09
C GLY A 36 -2.61 -4.15 -1.89
N ASP A 37 -3.92 -4.11 -1.63
CA ASP A 37 -4.84 -3.23 -2.33
C ASP A 37 -4.84 -1.82 -1.72
N PHE A 38 -4.05 -0.91 -2.30
CA PHE A 38 -4.01 0.51 -1.93
C PHE A 38 -5.18 1.34 -2.49
N GLY A 39 -6.24 0.69 -2.95
CA GLY A 39 -7.47 1.39 -3.29
C GLY A 39 -7.33 2.39 -4.44
N LEU A 40 -8.02 3.52 -4.29
CA LEU A 40 -7.89 4.67 -5.18
C LEU A 40 -6.49 5.29 -5.18
N GLU A 41 -5.78 5.28 -4.05
CA GLU A 41 -4.41 5.79 -3.99
C GLU A 41 -3.49 5.01 -4.95
N GLY A 42 -3.56 3.67 -4.90
CA GLY A 42 -2.82 2.80 -5.81
C GLY A 42 -3.19 3.02 -7.28
N ILE A 43 -4.49 3.20 -7.58
CA ILE A 43 -4.98 3.51 -8.93
C ILE A 43 -4.44 4.86 -9.41
N ASN A 44 -4.54 5.90 -8.59
CA ASN A 44 -4.08 7.25 -8.94
C ASN A 44 -2.57 7.31 -9.12
N SER A 45 -1.81 6.56 -8.31
CA SER A 45 -0.36 6.42 -8.46
C SER A 45 -0.01 5.86 -9.85
N PHE A 46 -0.69 4.79 -10.27
CA PHE A 46 -0.55 4.25 -11.63
C PHE A 46 -0.89 5.29 -12.70
N ILE A 47 -2.03 5.98 -12.59
CA ILE A 47 -2.46 6.96 -13.60
C ILE A 47 -1.46 8.12 -13.73
N ARG A 48 -0.93 8.61 -12.60
CA ARG A 48 0.05 9.70 -12.58
C ARG A 48 1.34 9.35 -13.31
N ASP A 49 1.82 8.11 -13.13
CA ASP A 49 3.14 7.69 -13.61
C ASP A 49 3.06 6.93 -14.96
N HIS A 50 1.85 6.57 -15.42
CA HIS A 50 1.63 5.87 -16.68
C HIS A 50 1.86 6.77 -17.89
N SER A 51 2.58 6.24 -18.88
CA SER A 51 2.67 6.81 -20.23
C SER A 51 2.29 5.75 -21.25
N CYS A 52 1.29 6.05 -22.08
CA CYS A 52 0.85 5.12 -23.13
C CYS A 52 1.98 4.83 -24.12
N GLY A 53 2.33 3.55 -24.25
CA GLY A 53 3.23 3.07 -25.30
C GLY A 53 2.47 2.56 -26.54
N ASP A 54 3.21 2.00 -27.50
CA ASP A 54 2.65 1.49 -28.76
C ASP A 54 1.53 0.46 -28.56
N VAL A 55 1.60 -0.37 -27.52
CA VAL A 55 0.58 -1.38 -27.22
C VAL A 55 -0.74 -0.71 -26.84
N CYS A 56 -0.72 0.31 -25.97
CA CYS A 56 -1.92 1.06 -25.58
C CYS A 56 -2.58 1.71 -26.80
N ASN A 57 -1.79 2.35 -27.65
CA ASN A 57 -2.25 3.05 -28.85
C ASN A 57 -2.85 2.09 -29.87
N ARG A 58 -2.20 0.94 -30.11
CA ARG A 58 -2.71 -0.08 -31.05
C ARG A 58 -3.99 -0.75 -30.57
N LEU A 59 -4.22 -0.77 -29.26
CA LEU A 59 -5.44 -1.24 -28.65
C LEU A 59 -6.49 -0.14 -28.44
N ALA A 60 -6.17 1.12 -28.80
CA ALA A 60 -7.01 2.30 -28.62
C ALA A 60 -7.55 2.46 -27.18
N LEU A 61 -6.72 2.15 -26.18
CA LEU A 61 -7.15 2.15 -24.77
C LEU A 61 -7.51 3.54 -24.25
N ASP A 62 -6.92 4.59 -24.81
CA ASP A 62 -7.28 5.97 -24.53
C ASP A 62 -8.71 6.33 -24.97
N GLU A 63 -9.21 5.68 -26.01
CA GLU A 63 -10.57 5.89 -26.51
C GLU A 63 -11.59 5.00 -25.79
N VAL A 64 -11.30 3.70 -25.64
CA VAL A 64 -12.28 2.73 -25.11
C VAL A 64 -12.29 2.63 -23.59
N ALA A 65 -11.19 3.01 -22.93
CA ALA A 65 -11.00 2.90 -21.49
C ALA A 65 -10.08 4.02 -20.96
N PRO A 66 -10.48 5.30 -21.12
CA PRO A 66 -9.65 6.44 -20.72
C PRO A 66 -9.29 6.39 -19.23
N LEU A 67 -8.05 6.75 -18.90
CA LEU A 67 -7.61 6.87 -17.52
C LEU A 67 -8.21 8.14 -16.89
N ILE A 68 -8.91 7.99 -15.77
CA ILE A 68 -9.58 9.08 -15.04
C ILE A 68 -8.93 9.19 -13.67
N PHE A 69 -8.31 10.35 -13.40
CA PHE A 69 -7.74 10.64 -12.09
C PHE A 69 -8.86 11.04 -11.11
N ASP A 70 -8.97 10.34 -9.98
CA ASP A 70 -10.01 10.59 -8.99
C ASP A 70 -9.42 11.28 -7.76
N THR A 71 -9.83 12.52 -7.47
CA THR A 71 -9.29 13.31 -6.36
C THR A 71 -9.95 13.00 -5.00
N SER A 72 -10.90 12.08 -4.93
CA SER A 72 -11.66 11.77 -3.70
C SER A 72 -10.85 11.09 -2.59
N SER A 73 -9.61 10.66 -2.84
CA SER A 73 -8.77 9.93 -1.88
C SER A 73 -8.11 10.78 -0.78
N ASN A 74 -8.31 12.11 -0.76
CA ASN A 74 -7.57 13.02 0.13
C ASN A 74 -8.25 13.32 1.49
N GLU A 75 -9.43 12.76 1.79
CA GLU A 75 -10.21 13.21 2.95
C GLU A 75 -10.32 12.25 4.15
N GLU A 76 -9.77 11.02 4.12
CA GLU A 76 -10.00 10.08 5.24
C GLU A 76 -8.79 9.20 5.59
N GLN A 77 -7.76 9.76 6.26
CA GLN A 77 -6.86 9.01 7.16
C GLN A 77 -6.29 9.92 8.27
N GLU A 78 -7.14 10.31 9.22
CA GLU A 78 -6.70 10.63 10.59
C GLU A 78 -7.51 9.76 11.54
N GLU A 79 -6.88 8.74 12.14
CA GLU A 79 -7.12 8.25 13.51
C GLU A 79 -6.36 6.94 13.77
N GLU A 80 -5.09 7.05 14.20
CA GLU A 80 -4.51 6.12 15.17
C GLU A 80 -4.02 6.95 16.36
N GLN A 81 -4.87 7.08 17.39
CA GLN A 81 -4.47 7.61 18.69
C GLN A 81 -3.68 6.53 19.43
N ASP A 82 -2.36 6.58 19.30
CA ASP A 82 -1.42 5.87 20.17
C ASP A 82 -1.43 6.50 21.58
N ASN A 83 -2.37 6.08 22.43
CA ASN A 83 -2.34 6.35 23.86
C ASN A 83 -1.41 5.35 24.55
N SER A 84 -0.11 5.45 24.30
CA SER A 84 0.91 4.81 25.13
C SER A 84 1.19 5.67 26.38
N PRO A 85 0.96 5.16 27.61
CA PRO A 85 1.30 5.91 28.82
C PRO A 85 2.82 5.99 29.01
N SER A 86 3.34 7.21 29.10
CA SER A 86 4.75 7.49 29.36
C SER A 86 5.13 7.08 30.79
N PRO A 87 6.25 6.36 31.03
CA PRO A 87 6.71 6.01 32.36
C PRO A 87 7.50 7.21 32.93
N GLY A 88 6.89 7.93 33.86
CA GLY A 88 7.57 9.00 34.57
C GLY A 88 6.82 9.36 35.83
N ASP A 89 7.16 8.69 36.93
CA ASP A 89 7.02 9.20 38.30
C ASP A 89 8.02 8.44 39.18
N ALA A 90 9.27 8.88 39.13
CA ALA A 90 10.24 8.61 40.18
C ALA A 90 10.30 9.85 41.05
N ASP A 91 9.64 9.82 42.22
CA ASP A 91 10.01 10.71 43.31
C ASP A 91 9.76 10.09 44.70
N SER A 92 10.88 9.77 45.34
CA SER A 92 11.24 10.06 46.73
C SER A 92 10.17 10.02 47.83
N ALA A 93 10.33 9.03 48.73
CA ALA A 93 9.94 9.18 50.14
C ALA A 93 11.09 8.71 51.05
N ASN A 94 11.70 9.68 51.75
CA ASN A 94 12.58 9.47 52.89
C ASN A 94 11.79 8.90 54.09
N GLY A 95 12.41 7.99 54.85
CA GLY A 95 11.94 7.54 56.15
C GLY A 95 13.10 6.95 56.96
N GLU A 96 13.46 7.66 58.02
CA GLU A 96 14.57 7.42 58.96
C GLU A 96 14.33 6.19 59.87
N GLY A 97 15.40 5.59 60.42
CA GLY A 97 15.27 4.64 61.53
C GLY A 97 16.43 3.66 61.69
N GLU A 98 17.36 4.03 62.56
CA GLU A 98 18.44 3.22 63.14
C GLU A 98 17.85 2.03 63.95
N ASP A 99 18.44 0.83 63.90
CA ASP A 99 19.00 0.19 65.10
C ASP A 99 19.75 -1.12 64.79
N SER A 100 20.76 -1.39 65.62
CA SER A 100 21.70 -2.50 65.55
C SER A 100 21.30 -3.55 66.59
N VAL A 101 21.31 -4.84 66.27
CA VAL A 101 21.47 -5.90 67.29
C VAL A 101 22.22 -7.10 66.68
N ASP A 102 23.18 -7.58 67.48
CA ASP A 102 24.16 -8.67 67.32
C ASP A 102 23.78 -9.94 66.53
#